data_AF-A0AAW5UPX2-F1
#
_entry.id   AF-A0AAW5UPX2-F1
#
_cell.length_a   1.000
_cell.length_b   1.000
_cell.length_c   1.000
_cell.angle_alpha   90.00
_cell.angle_beta   90.00
_cell.angle_gamma   90.00
#
_symmetry.space_group_name_H-M   'P 1'
#
loop_
_entity.id
_entity.type
_entity.pdbx_description
1 polymer ?
#
loop_
_entity_poly.entity_id
_entity_poly.type
_entity_poly.pdbx_seq_one_letter_code
_entity_poly.pdbx_strand_id
1 'polypeptide(L)'
;MMARFISLCFFMLVGALAPTKAQNSFPYPALPDSLHTVEQRATYLSEHYWDNFNFSDTLELANKEMAEQGFVNFIDILARFDQEIAQKGIAAFTAKAYQQKPSKEKFENLIEHYYENPESPMRNDRVYALFLEDMAKSPYFDETEKERIGFKLKQARKNLPGTQATNISFMLEDGKPHQLSDYREKEVILYFYDPDCENCHKISAWLDKQTIPAGFSLLRIVADNRLSTIYGLKAMPTIYLLDKENKVILKDCTPEQLMETLRGNESNR
;
A
#
# COMPACT_ATOMS: atom_id res chain seq x y z
N MET A 1 20.09 -47.47 -67.14
CA MET A 1 20.87 -46.43 -67.85
C MET A 1 20.71 -45.13 -67.07
N MET A 2 21.81 -44.62 -66.50
CA MET A 2 22.09 -43.24 -66.04
C MET A 2 20.92 -42.37 -65.52
N ALA A 3 20.81 -42.15 -64.20
CA ALA A 3 21.51 -41.12 -63.41
C ALA A 3 21.09 -39.66 -63.73
N ARG A 4 20.48 -38.98 -62.75
CA ARG A 4 20.81 -37.59 -62.37
C ARG A 4 20.28 -37.22 -60.99
N PHE A 5 21.23 -36.90 -60.11
CA PHE A 5 21.10 -36.18 -58.85
C PHE A 5 20.41 -34.81 -59.06
N ILE A 6 19.59 -34.38 -58.09
CA ILE A 6 19.63 -33.03 -57.47
C ILE A 6 19.18 -33.20 -56.00
N SER A 7 20.09 -32.84 -55.10
CA SER A 7 19.87 -32.65 -53.67
C SER A 7 19.43 -31.21 -53.43
N LEU A 8 18.38 -30.96 -52.62
CA LEU A 8 18.21 -29.65 -51.96
C LEU A 8 17.34 -29.75 -50.69
N CYS A 9 18.05 -29.75 -49.57
CA CYS A 9 17.83 -29.04 -48.31
C CYS A 9 16.40 -28.82 -47.78
N PHE A 10 16.13 -29.52 -46.68
CA PHE A 10 15.82 -28.94 -45.35
C PHE A 10 15.51 -27.44 -45.30
N PHE A 11 14.26 -27.10 -44.94
CA PHE A 11 13.97 -26.10 -43.92
C PHE A 11 12.54 -26.35 -43.41
N MET A 12 12.42 -27.15 -42.35
CA MET A 12 11.24 -27.09 -41.48
C MET A 12 11.29 -25.71 -40.82
N LEU A 13 10.51 -24.78 -41.36
CA LEU A 13 10.24 -23.50 -40.71
C LEU A 13 9.30 -23.79 -39.53
N VAL A 14 9.85 -24.28 -38.42
CA VAL A 14 9.19 -24.16 -37.12
C VAL A 14 9.28 -22.69 -36.76
N GLY A 15 8.29 -21.92 -37.20
CA GLY A 15 8.08 -20.57 -36.69
C GLY A 15 7.86 -20.70 -35.20
N ALA A 16 8.86 -20.29 -34.41
CA ALA A 16 8.66 -20.00 -33.01
C ALA A 16 7.54 -18.95 -32.95
N LEU A 17 6.36 -19.36 -32.46
CA LEU A 17 5.35 -18.41 -32.00
C LEU A 17 5.99 -17.66 -30.83
N ALA A 18 6.61 -16.52 -31.14
CA ALA A 18 6.81 -15.50 -30.13
C ALA A 18 5.41 -15.19 -29.57
N PRO A 19 5.22 -15.18 -28.24
CA PRO A 19 3.94 -14.76 -27.69
C PRO A 19 3.70 -13.34 -28.18
N THR A 20 2.67 -13.16 -28.99
CA THR A 20 2.10 -11.85 -29.30
C THR A 20 1.81 -11.19 -27.96
N LYS A 21 2.53 -10.10 -27.63
CA LYS A 21 2.19 -9.23 -26.50
C LYS A 21 0.67 -9.01 -26.60
N ALA A 22 -0.08 -9.48 -25.60
CA ALA A 22 -1.47 -9.09 -25.46
C ALA A 22 -1.47 -7.56 -25.45
N GLN A 23 -1.95 -6.95 -26.55
CA GLN A 23 -1.51 -5.62 -26.96
C GLN A 23 -1.99 -4.48 -26.03
N ASN A 24 -2.70 -4.83 -24.95
CA ASN A 24 -3.30 -3.92 -23.97
C ASN A 24 -3.24 -4.45 -22.52
N SER A 25 -2.26 -5.28 -22.15
CA SER A 25 -2.12 -5.72 -20.74
C SER A 25 -0.71 -5.55 -20.21
N PHE A 26 -0.59 -5.29 -18.91
CA PHE A 26 0.70 -5.22 -18.24
C PHE A 26 1.56 -6.49 -18.48
N PRO A 27 2.82 -6.34 -18.91
CA PRO A 27 3.67 -7.47 -19.25
C PRO A 27 4.33 -8.05 -17.99
N TYR A 28 3.67 -8.98 -17.30
CA TYR A 28 4.24 -9.63 -16.11
C TYR A 28 5.51 -10.44 -16.43
N PRO A 29 6.45 -10.58 -15.48
CA PRO A 29 7.57 -11.51 -15.60
C PRO A 29 7.08 -12.97 -15.52
N ALA A 30 7.78 -13.87 -16.22
CA ALA A 30 7.59 -15.30 -16.00
C ALA A 30 8.22 -15.71 -14.67
N LEU A 31 7.48 -16.45 -13.85
CA LEU A 31 8.00 -17.03 -12.60
C LEU A 31 8.84 -18.28 -12.93
N PRO A 32 10.10 -18.37 -12.46
CA PRO A 32 10.91 -19.57 -12.65
C PRO A 32 10.30 -20.80 -11.95
N ASP A 33 10.29 -21.94 -12.64
CA ASP A 33 9.77 -23.22 -12.10
C ASP A 33 10.56 -23.72 -10.88
N SER A 34 11.79 -23.24 -10.69
CA SER A 34 12.64 -23.55 -9.54
C SER A 34 12.19 -22.88 -8.24
N LEU A 35 11.25 -21.93 -8.28
CA LEU A 35 10.71 -21.28 -7.08
C LEU A 35 9.54 -22.10 -6.54
N HIS A 36 9.74 -22.71 -5.38
CA HIS A 36 8.80 -23.68 -4.82
C HIS A 36 7.98 -23.13 -3.66
N THR A 37 8.47 -22.12 -2.96
CA THR A 37 7.77 -21.51 -1.81
C THR A 37 7.05 -20.22 -2.20
N VAL A 38 6.01 -19.87 -1.43
CA VAL A 38 5.28 -18.60 -1.59
C VAL A 38 6.22 -17.41 -1.41
N GLU A 39 7.08 -17.46 -0.41
CA GLU A 39 8.06 -16.40 -0.11
C GLU A 39 9.01 -16.18 -1.29
N GLN A 40 9.65 -17.25 -1.80
CA GLN A 40 10.54 -17.17 -2.97
C GLN A 40 9.84 -16.55 -4.19
N ARG A 41 8.60 -16.96 -4.46
CA ARG A 41 7.81 -16.44 -5.58
C ARG A 41 7.43 -14.97 -5.36
N ALA A 42 7.07 -14.59 -4.14
CA ALA A 42 6.72 -13.23 -3.78
C ALA A 42 7.92 -12.28 -3.90
N THR A 43 9.08 -12.68 -3.37
CA THR A 43 10.34 -11.92 -3.50
C THR A 43 10.69 -11.72 -4.98
N TYR A 44 10.71 -12.80 -5.77
CA TYR A 44 11.01 -12.70 -7.20
C TYR A 44 10.00 -11.82 -7.94
N LEU A 45 8.71 -12.04 -7.73
CA LEU A 45 7.68 -11.25 -8.39
C LEU A 45 7.80 -9.76 -8.04
N SER A 46 8.10 -9.43 -6.79
CA SER A 46 8.25 -8.04 -6.34
C SER A 46 9.44 -7.35 -7.03
N GLU A 47 10.60 -8.00 -7.09
CA GLU A 47 11.82 -7.45 -7.70
C GLU A 47 11.75 -7.36 -9.22
N HIS A 48 11.16 -8.37 -9.87
CA HIS A 48 11.13 -8.50 -11.33
C HIS A 48 9.82 -8.00 -11.96
N TYR A 49 8.90 -7.45 -11.16
CA TYR A 49 7.55 -7.05 -11.58
C TYR A 49 7.58 -6.18 -12.85
N TRP A 50 8.54 -5.25 -12.90
CA TRP A 50 8.67 -4.23 -13.94
C TRP A 50 9.74 -4.56 -14.99
N ASP A 51 10.22 -5.80 -15.10
CA ASP A 51 11.29 -6.18 -16.05
C ASP A 51 10.87 -6.03 -17.51
N ASN A 52 9.62 -6.32 -17.84
CA ASN A 52 9.14 -6.33 -19.23
C ASN A 52 8.38 -5.05 -19.62
N PHE A 53 8.21 -4.09 -18.70
CA PHE A 53 7.56 -2.80 -18.96
C PHE A 53 8.58 -1.78 -19.48
N ASN A 54 8.28 -1.12 -20.59
CA ASN A 54 9.21 -0.16 -21.18
C ASN A 54 8.97 1.26 -20.67
N PHE A 55 9.77 1.69 -19.69
CA PHE A 55 9.72 3.03 -19.11
C PHE A 55 10.11 4.17 -20.09
N SER A 56 10.67 3.86 -21.26
CA SER A 56 10.90 4.84 -22.34
C SER A 56 9.74 4.99 -23.31
N ASP A 57 8.82 4.02 -23.34
CA ASP A 57 7.74 4.00 -24.33
C ASP A 57 6.58 4.86 -23.85
N THR A 58 6.40 6.02 -24.49
CA THR A 58 5.32 6.95 -24.15
C THR A 58 3.93 6.39 -24.44
N LEU A 59 3.79 5.40 -25.34
CA LEU A 59 2.54 4.70 -25.57
C LEU A 59 2.24 3.72 -24.43
N GLU A 60 3.23 2.97 -23.95
CA GLU A 60 3.05 2.09 -22.78
C GLU A 60 2.77 2.91 -21.50
N LEU A 61 3.45 4.06 -21.30
CA LEU A 61 3.20 4.97 -20.18
C LEU A 61 1.80 5.61 -20.21
N ALA A 62 1.27 5.91 -21.40
CA ALA A 62 -0.05 6.50 -21.59
C ALA A 62 -1.20 5.47 -21.48
N ASN A 63 -0.90 4.18 -21.71
CA ASN A 63 -1.87 3.10 -21.64
C ASN A 63 -2.26 2.82 -20.17
N LYS A 64 -3.55 2.96 -19.84
CA LYS A 64 -4.04 2.79 -18.46
C LYS A 64 -3.94 1.34 -17.98
N GLU A 65 -4.27 0.38 -18.84
CA GLU A 65 -4.23 -1.05 -18.57
C GLU A 65 -2.80 -1.57 -18.37
N MET A 66 -1.80 -0.87 -18.91
CA MET A 66 -0.39 -1.17 -18.69
C MET A 66 0.16 -0.38 -17.49
N ALA A 67 0.25 0.94 -17.57
CA ALA A 67 0.95 1.74 -16.57
C ALA A 67 0.17 1.84 -15.25
N GLU A 68 -1.10 2.26 -15.30
CA GLU A 68 -1.89 2.53 -14.10
C GLU A 68 -2.37 1.24 -13.44
N GLN A 69 -2.99 0.33 -14.18
CA GLN A 69 -3.40 -0.96 -13.64
C GLN A 69 -2.19 -1.82 -13.22
N GLY A 70 -1.08 -1.76 -13.97
CA GLY A 70 0.18 -2.37 -13.57
C GLY A 70 0.67 -1.84 -12.24
N PHE A 71 0.60 -0.52 -12.02
CA PHE A 71 0.94 0.11 -10.75
C PHE A 71 -0.02 -0.27 -9.62
N VAL A 72 -1.33 -0.27 -9.86
CA VAL A 72 -2.35 -0.69 -8.87
C VAL A 72 -2.10 -2.11 -8.39
N ASN A 73 -1.85 -3.04 -9.32
CA ASN A 73 -1.56 -4.43 -9.00
C ASN A 73 -0.23 -4.57 -8.25
N PHE A 74 0.76 -3.76 -8.62
CA PHE A 74 2.05 -3.71 -7.91
C PHE A 74 1.88 -3.27 -6.45
N ILE A 75 1.16 -2.17 -6.19
CA ILE A 75 0.97 -1.69 -4.81
C ILE A 75 0.08 -2.61 -3.97
N ASP A 76 -0.86 -3.34 -4.58
CA ASP A 76 -1.64 -4.40 -3.91
C ASP A 76 -0.73 -5.55 -3.45
N ILE A 77 0.22 -5.96 -4.28
CA ILE A 77 1.25 -6.96 -3.92
C ILE A 77 2.08 -6.44 -2.73
N LEU A 78 2.61 -5.22 -2.81
CA LEU A 78 3.44 -4.62 -1.75
C LEU A 78 2.69 -4.50 -0.41
N ALA A 79 1.38 -4.30 -0.45
CA ALA A 79 0.54 -4.19 0.74
C ALA A 79 0.42 -5.51 1.52
N ARG A 80 0.50 -6.66 0.83
CA ARG A 80 0.27 -8.00 1.38
C ARG A 80 1.51 -8.68 1.94
N PHE A 81 2.69 -8.34 1.43
CA PHE A 81 3.95 -8.93 1.86
C PHE A 81 4.63 -8.09 2.93
N ASP A 82 5.63 -8.70 3.59
CA ASP A 82 6.41 -8.03 4.62
C ASP A 82 7.18 -6.81 4.09
N GLN A 83 7.77 -6.06 5.02
CA GLN A 83 8.49 -4.84 4.70
C GLN A 83 9.72 -5.10 3.81
N GLU A 84 10.41 -6.22 3.99
CA GLU A 84 11.65 -6.50 3.25
C GLU A 84 11.35 -6.76 1.78
N ILE A 85 10.37 -7.62 1.49
CA ILE A 85 9.92 -7.88 0.11
C ILE A 85 9.43 -6.59 -0.54
N ALA A 86 8.62 -5.81 0.17
CA ALA A 86 8.10 -4.56 -0.37
C ALA A 86 9.22 -3.54 -0.68
N GLN A 87 10.24 -3.43 0.18
CA GLN A 87 11.39 -2.56 -0.05
C GLN A 87 12.19 -2.96 -1.28
N LYS A 88 12.44 -4.27 -1.48
CA LYS A 88 13.18 -4.76 -2.66
C LYS A 88 12.43 -4.47 -3.97
N GLY A 89 11.12 -4.70 -4.00
CA GLY A 89 10.30 -4.37 -5.16
C GLY A 89 10.27 -2.87 -5.46
N ILE A 90 10.09 -2.04 -4.45
CA ILE A 90 10.11 -0.58 -4.61
C ILE A 90 11.45 -0.12 -5.17
N ALA A 91 12.58 -0.56 -4.59
CA ALA A 91 13.91 -0.20 -5.07
C ALA A 91 14.15 -0.63 -6.54
N ALA A 92 13.70 -1.83 -6.92
CA ALA A 92 13.79 -2.30 -8.30
C ALA A 92 12.93 -1.47 -9.27
N PHE A 93 11.74 -1.06 -8.82
CA PHE A 93 10.83 -0.20 -9.58
C PHE A 93 11.40 1.20 -9.77
N THR A 94 11.76 1.89 -8.70
CA THR A 94 12.22 3.29 -8.73
C THR A 94 13.53 3.45 -9.51
N ALA A 95 14.43 2.46 -9.41
CA ALA A 95 15.66 2.40 -10.19
C ALA A 95 15.41 2.43 -11.71
N LYS A 96 14.24 1.98 -12.19
CA LYS A 96 13.84 2.02 -13.60
C LYS A 96 12.93 3.20 -13.90
N ALA A 97 11.91 3.43 -13.07
CA ALA A 97 10.87 4.42 -13.29
C ALA A 97 11.40 5.86 -13.32
N TYR A 98 12.45 6.17 -12.57
CA TYR A 98 12.93 7.55 -12.40
C TYR A 98 14.06 7.96 -13.33
N GLN A 99 14.55 7.06 -14.19
CA GLN A 99 15.65 7.38 -15.12
C GLN A 99 15.25 8.41 -16.18
N GLN A 100 13.95 8.50 -16.51
CA GLN A 100 13.42 9.33 -17.57
C GLN A 100 12.30 10.21 -17.07
N LYS A 101 12.36 11.50 -17.43
CA LYS A 101 11.41 12.51 -16.96
C LYS A 101 9.92 12.13 -17.18
N PRO A 102 9.48 11.69 -18.37
CA PRO A 102 8.06 11.33 -18.56
C PRO A 102 7.60 10.17 -17.68
N SER A 103 8.47 9.18 -17.48
CA SER A 103 8.19 8.05 -16.60
C SER A 103 8.16 8.48 -15.12
N LYS A 104 9.14 9.28 -14.69
CA LYS A 104 9.19 9.85 -13.34
C LYS A 104 7.90 10.61 -13.02
N GLU A 105 7.52 11.55 -13.88
CA GLU A 105 6.30 12.34 -13.72
C GLU A 105 5.04 11.46 -13.69
N LYS A 106 4.94 10.46 -14.58
CA LYS A 106 3.80 9.53 -14.60
C LYS A 106 3.66 8.80 -13.26
N PHE A 107 4.74 8.21 -12.77
CA PHE A 107 4.67 7.36 -11.57
C PHE A 107 4.64 8.16 -10.27
N GLU A 108 5.23 9.36 -10.21
CA GLU A 108 5.00 10.28 -9.09
C GLU A 108 3.52 10.65 -8.98
N ASN A 109 2.89 11.00 -10.10
CA ASN A 109 1.46 11.32 -10.12
C ASN A 109 0.60 10.13 -9.66
N LEU A 110 0.95 8.90 -10.05
CA LEU A 110 0.24 7.70 -9.59
C LEU A 110 0.46 7.43 -8.09
N ILE A 111 1.69 7.58 -7.59
CA ILE A 111 2.00 7.46 -6.16
C ILE A 111 1.18 8.47 -5.36
N GLU A 112 1.18 9.74 -5.77
CA GLU A 112 0.40 10.78 -5.09
C GLU A 112 -1.11 10.51 -5.18
N HIS A 113 -1.60 10.12 -6.36
CA HIS A 113 -3.02 9.81 -6.58
C HIS A 113 -3.53 8.70 -5.65
N TYR A 114 -2.79 7.59 -5.50
CA TYR A 114 -3.26 6.45 -4.73
C TYR A 114 -2.95 6.55 -3.23
N TYR A 115 -1.92 7.26 -2.81
CA TYR A 115 -1.52 7.31 -1.40
C TYR A 115 -1.85 8.61 -0.68
N GLU A 116 -2.03 9.72 -1.39
CA GLU A 116 -2.39 11.00 -0.76
C GLU A 116 -3.87 11.31 -0.85
N ASN A 117 -4.57 10.80 -1.87
CA ASN A 117 -6.02 10.96 -1.96
C ASN A 117 -6.71 10.22 -0.78
N PRO A 118 -7.45 10.92 0.10
CA PRO A 118 -8.13 10.29 1.22
C PRO A 118 -9.24 9.31 0.81
N GLU A 119 -9.75 9.42 -0.41
CA GLU A 119 -10.79 8.54 -0.97
C GLU A 119 -10.21 7.30 -1.69
N SER A 120 -8.89 7.22 -1.84
CA SER A 120 -8.26 6.09 -2.51
C SER A 120 -8.42 4.80 -1.67
N PRO A 121 -8.97 3.72 -2.24
CA PRO A 121 -9.05 2.42 -1.56
C PRO A 121 -7.67 1.76 -1.44
N MET A 122 -6.67 2.25 -2.16
CA MET A 122 -5.30 1.72 -2.16
C MET A 122 -4.41 2.42 -1.12
N ARG A 123 -4.96 3.34 -0.32
CA ARG A 123 -4.20 4.09 0.66
C ARG A 123 -3.57 3.15 1.68
N ASN A 124 -2.26 3.23 1.81
CA ASN A 124 -1.47 2.45 2.76
C ASN A 124 -0.22 3.24 3.16
N ASP A 125 -0.29 3.91 4.31
CA ASP A 125 0.80 4.78 4.78
C ASP A 125 2.12 4.02 5.02
N ARG A 126 2.07 2.70 5.30
CA ARG A 126 3.26 1.86 5.42
C ARG A 126 3.97 1.76 4.06
N VAL A 127 3.25 1.34 3.02
CA VAL A 127 3.84 1.19 1.67
C VAL A 127 4.25 2.56 1.10
N TYR A 128 3.43 3.59 1.34
CA TYR A 128 3.76 4.95 0.92
C TYR A 128 5.04 5.48 1.58
N ALA A 129 5.24 5.23 2.88
CA ALA A 129 6.49 5.58 3.55
C ALA A 129 7.71 4.90 2.91
N LEU A 130 7.58 3.65 2.44
CA LEU A 130 8.66 2.96 1.73
C LEU A 130 8.99 3.62 0.38
N PHE A 131 7.98 4.03 -0.40
CA PHE A 131 8.22 4.81 -1.62
C PHE A 131 8.95 6.11 -1.31
N LEU A 132 8.47 6.88 -0.32
CA LEU A 132 9.07 8.15 0.07
C LEU A 132 10.51 8.00 0.59
N GLU A 133 10.80 6.92 1.33
CA GLU A 133 12.16 6.61 1.78
C GLU A 133 13.13 6.35 0.62
N ASP A 134 12.66 5.64 -0.40
CA ASP A 134 13.45 5.35 -1.58
C ASP A 134 13.64 6.60 -2.46
N MET A 135 12.55 7.35 -2.70
CA MET A 135 12.59 8.65 -3.40
C MET A 135 13.54 9.64 -2.72
N ALA A 136 13.56 9.70 -1.39
CA ALA A 136 14.47 10.58 -0.64
C ALA A 136 15.95 10.25 -0.83
N LYS A 137 16.27 8.98 -1.12
CA LYS A 137 17.65 8.50 -1.36
C LYS A 137 18.03 8.52 -2.84
N SER A 138 17.05 8.66 -3.73
CA SER A 138 17.25 8.58 -5.17
C SER A 138 18.03 9.78 -5.71
N PRO A 139 18.97 9.56 -6.66
CA PRO A 139 19.71 10.64 -7.32
C PRO A 139 18.86 11.41 -8.32
N TYR A 140 17.64 10.95 -8.62
CA TYR A 140 16.74 11.56 -9.60
C TYR A 140 15.89 12.69 -9.03
N PHE A 141 16.02 12.99 -7.74
CA PHE A 141 15.30 14.07 -7.07
C PHE A 141 16.26 15.17 -6.63
N ASP A 142 15.89 16.42 -6.89
CA ASP A 142 16.61 17.58 -6.38
C ASP A 142 16.36 17.82 -4.88
N GLU A 143 17.09 18.77 -4.29
CA GLU A 143 16.99 19.05 -2.85
C GLU A 143 15.63 19.61 -2.44
N THR A 144 14.97 20.40 -3.30
CA THR A 144 13.63 20.94 -3.00
C THR A 144 12.59 19.82 -3.01
N GLU A 145 12.68 18.91 -3.97
CA GLU A 145 11.84 17.72 -4.03
C GLU A 145 12.07 16.83 -2.80
N LYS A 146 13.32 16.62 -2.38
CA LYS A 146 13.66 15.83 -1.20
C LYS A 146 13.15 16.45 0.10
N GLU A 147 13.16 17.78 0.24
CA GLU A 147 12.55 18.45 1.40
C GLU A 147 11.04 18.17 1.47
N ARG A 148 10.34 18.28 0.35
CA ARG A 148 8.91 17.96 0.24
C ARG A 148 8.64 16.49 0.57
N ILE A 149 9.44 15.58 0.02
CA ILE A 149 9.38 14.14 0.31
C ILE A 149 9.64 13.88 1.80
N GLY A 150 10.62 14.55 2.41
CA GLY A 150 10.92 14.43 3.83
C GLY A 150 9.75 14.85 4.72
N PHE A 151 9.05 15.93 4.37
CA PHE A 151 7.82 16.32 5.06
C PHE A 151 6.74 15.24 4.92
N LYS A 152 6.48 14.76 3.70
CA LYS A 152 5.51 13.70 3.44
C LYS A 152 5.84 12.42 4.21
N LEU A 153 7.11 12.04 4.27
CA LEU A 153 7.59 10.85 4.97
C LEU A 153 7.36 10.97 6.48
N LYS A 154 7.62 12.15 7.05
CA LYS A 154 7.33 12.43 8.46
C LYS A 154 5.83 12.31 8.77
N GLN A 155 4.95 12.68 7.84
CA GLN A 155 3.50 12.49 8.01
C GLN A 155 3.11 11.01 7.89
N ALA A 156 3.55 10.31 6.85
CA ALA A 156 3.20 8.91 6.60
C ALA A 156 3.64 7.98 7.74
N ARG A 157 4.79 8.25 8.37
CA ARG A 157 5.33 7.47 9.49
C ARG A 157 4.58 7.59 10.81
N LYS A 158 3.61 8.51 10.93
CA LYS A 158 2.84 8.67 12.17
C LYS A 158 2.00 7.44 12.45
N ASN A 159 2.20 6.84 13.62
CA ASN A 159 1.40 5.73 14.15
C ASN A 159 1.24 4.57 13.16
N LEU A 160 2.31 4.19 12.46
CA LEU A 160 2.29 3.02 11.57
C LEU A 160 2.03 1.72 12.35
N PRO A 161 1.41 0.71 11.73
CA PRO A 161 1.32 -0.64 12.31
C PRO A 161 2.69 -1.13 12.81
N GLY A 162 2.69 -1.75 14.00
CA GLY A 162 3.89 -2.20 14.72
C GLY A 162 4.61 -1.13 15.54
N THR A 163 4.25 0.15 15.39
CA THR A 163 4.85 1.24 16.17
C THR A 163 4.02 1.57 17.42
N GLN A 164 4.65 2.19 18.41
CA GLN A 164 3.94 2.74 19.56
C GLN A 164 3.05 3.90 19.11
N ALA A 165 1.74 3.83 19.40
CA ALA A 165 0.84 4.95 19.15
C ALA A 165 1.24 6.17 19.98
N THR A 166 1.20 7.35 19.36
CA THR A 166 1.53 8.61 20.02
C THR A 166 0.52 8.88 21.13
N ASN A 167 1.00 9.03 22.37
CA ASN A 167 0.10 9.32 23.49
C ASN A 167 -0.60 10.67 23.27
N ILE A 168 -1.92 10.68 23.46
CA ILE A 168 -2.77 11.86 23.29
C ILE A 168 -3.71 12.02 24.48
N SER A 169 -3.96 13.27 24.84
CA SER A 169 -5.10 13.64 25.67
C SER A 169 -6.33 13.89 24.80
N PHE A 170 -7.51 13.47 25.26
CA PHE A 170 -8.78 13.68 24.59
C PHE A 170 -9.93 13.75 25.60
N MET A 171 -11.09 14.22 25.14
CA MET A 171 -12.32 14.24 25.92
C MET A 171 -13.24 13.12 25.44
N LEU A 172 -13.83 12.36 26.36
CA LEU A 172 -14.89 11.41 26.05
C LEU A 172 -16.27 12.05 26.24
N GLU A 173 -17.32 11.33 25.87
CA GLU A 173 -18.72 11.76 25.97
C GLU A 173 -19.16 12.12 27.39
N ASP A 174 -18.47 11.58 28.42
CA ASP A 174 -18.73 11.92 29.82
C ASP A 174 -18.15 13.28 30.25
N GLY A 175 -17.47 13.98 29.34
CA GLY A 175 -16.87 15.29 29.57
C GLY A 175 -15.62 15.25 30.43
N LYS A 176 -15.01 14.08 30.66
CA LYS A 176 -13.75 13.97 31.41
C LYS A 176 -12.54 13.93 30.46
N PRO A 177 -11.40 14.51 30.89
CA PRO A 177 -10.15 14.35 30.18
C PRO A 177 -9.58 12.95 30.41
N HIS A 178 -9.16 12.33 29.33
CA HIS A 178 -8.48 11.03 29.31
C HIS A 178 -7.16 11.13 28.55
N GLN A 179 -6.25 10.22 28.83
CA GLN A 179 -5.07 9.98 28.02
C GLN A 179 -5.09 8.56 27.45
N LEU A 180 -4.51 8.38 26.27
CA LEU A 180 -4.40 7.05 25.67
C LEU A 180 -3.64 6.06 26.58
N SER A 181 -2.63 6.54 27.29
CA SER A 181 -1.89 5.77 28.30
C SER A 181 -2.75 5.20 29.43
N ASP A 182 -3.92 5.76 29.69
CA ASP A 182 -4.84 5.30 30.75
C ASP A 182 -5.49 3.95 30.39
N TYR A 183 -5.40 3.56 29.11
CA TYR A 183 -6.01 2.36 28.56
C TYR A 183 -5.00 1.23 28.29
N ARG A 184 -3.77 1.33 28.82
CA ARG A 184 -2.85 0.19 28.83
C ARG A 184 -3.49 -1.02 29.51
N GLU A 185 -3.00 -2.21 29.16
CA GLU A 185 -3.54 -3.52 29.57
C GLU A 185 -4.88 -3.91 28.91
N LYS A 186 -5.40 -3.07 28.00
CA LYS A 186 -6.59 -3.35 27.19
C LYS A 186 -6.27 -3.17 25.73
N GLU A 187 -6.94 -3.92 24.86
CA GLU A 187 -6.93 -3.59 23.44
C GLU A 187 -7.85 -2.39 23.22
N VAL A 188 -7.43 -1.44 22.39
CA VAL A 188 -8.12 -0.14 22.25
C VAL A 188 -8.51 0.08 20.79
N ILE A 189 -9.78 0.41 20.58
CA ILE A 189 -10.28 0.89 19.29
C ILE A 189 -10.39 2.40 19.40
N LEU A 190 -9.57 3.14 18.64
CA LEU A 190 -9.72 4.58 18.52
C LEU A 190 -10.62 4.88 17.33
N TYR A 191 -11.74 5.54 17.58
CA TYR A 191 -12.67 6.01 16.56
C TYR A 191 -12.64 7.54 16.54
N PHE A 192 -11.84 8.11 15.63
CA PHE A 192 -11.80 9.54 15.40
C PHE A 192 -12.93 9.94 14.45
N TYR A 193 -13.73 10.93 14.85
CA TYR A 193 -14.87 11.38 14.06
C TYR A 193 -15.05 12.89 14.12
N ASP A 194 -15.78 13.41 13.14
CA ASP A 194 -16.26 14.79 13.11
C ASP A 194 -17.79 14.76 13.30
N PRO A 195 -18.34 15.49 14.30
CA PRO A 195 -19.79 15.58 14.53
C PRO A 195 -20.61 16.08 13.34
N ASP A 196 -20.01 16.84 12.43
CA ASP A 196 -20.69 17.38 11.26
C ASP A 196 -20.54 16.48 10.02
N CYS A 197 -19.86 15.33 10.15
CA CYS A 197 -19.60 14.43 9.03
C CYS A 197 -20.70 13.37 8.84
N GLU A 198 -21.37 13.40 7.69
CA GLU A 198 -22.41 12.42 7.33
C GLU A 198 -21.90 10.97 7.35
N ASN A 199 -20.67 10.73 6.87
CA ASN A 199 -20.07 9.41 6.89
C ASN A 199 -19.79 8.94 8.33
N CYS A 200 -19.36 9.84 9.24
CA CYS A 200 -19.20 9.52 10.64
C CYS A 200 -20.52 9.08 11.27
N HIS A 201 -21.64 9.73 10.95
CA HIS A 201 -22.95 9.30 11.44
C HIS A 201 -23.32 7.88 10.98
N LYS A 202 -23.06 7.57 9.70
CA LYS A 202 -23.32 6.22 9.14
C LYS A 202 -22.49 5.15 9.84
N ILE A 203 -21.19 5.39 10.01
CA ILE A 203 -20.28 4.42 10.64
C ILE A 203 -20.56 4.29 12.15
N SER A 204 -20.84 5.39 12.86
CA SER A 204 -21.25 5.34 14.27
C SER A 204 -22.50 4.48 14.47
N ALA A 205 -23.56 4.71 13.67
CA ALA A 205 -24.79 3.94 13.75
C ALA A 205 -24.61 2.46 13.36
N TRP A 206 -23.61 2.15 12.52
CA TRP A 206 -23.25 0.78 12.19
C TRP A 206 -22.48 0.12 13.34
N LEU A 207 -21.53 0.81 13.96
CA LEU A 207 -20.74 0.34 15.11
C LEU A 207 -21.63 0.06 16.32
N ASP A 208 -22.66 0.88 16.55
CA ASP A 208 -23.62 0.68 17.64
C ASP A 208 -24.42 -0.62 17.53
N LYS A 209 -24.50 -1.21 16.34
CA LYS A 209 -25.15 -2.50 16.09
C LYS A 209 -24.21 -3.69 16.25
N GLN A 210 -22.90 -3.45 16.39
CA GLN A 210 -21.91 -4.50 16.54
C GLN A 210 -21.71 -4.88 18.01
N THR A 211 -21.35 -6.14 18.25
CA THR A 211 -20.86 -6.58 19.55
C THR A 211 -19.34 -6.42 19.59
N ILE A 212 -18.86 -5.47 20.39
CA ILE A 212 -17.43 -5.33 20.68
C ILE A 212 -17.08 -6.30 21.82
N PRO A 213 -16.10 -7.20 21.66
CA PRO A 213 -15.75 -8.14 22.72
C PRO A 213 -15.27 -7.44 23.99
N ALA A 214 -15.52 -8.06 25.16
CA ALA A 214 -15.25 -7.44 26.47
C ALA A 214 -13.79 -7.04 26.72
N GLY A 215 -12.84 -7.61 25.96
CA GLY A 215 -11.41 -7.29 26.03
C GLY A 215 -11.01 -5.98 25.34
N PHE A 216 -11.92 -5.35 24.58
CA PHE A 216 -11.64 -4.15 23.80
C PHE A 216 -12.33 -2.92 24.40
N SER A 217 -11.64 -1.78 24.39
CA SER A 217 -12.18 -0.47 24.75
C SER A 217 -12.40 0.36 23.49
N LEU A 218 -13.66 0.66 23.15
CA LEU A 218 -14.00 1.58 22.07
C LEU A 218 -14.02 3.02 22.57
N LEU A 219 -13.10 3.84 22.07
CA LEU A 219 -12.95 5.24 22.41
C LEU A 219 -13.39 6.10 21.22
N ARG A 220 -14.55 6.75 21.34
CA ARG A 220 -15.04 7.71 20.36
C ARG A 220 -14.47 9.09 20.69
N ILE A 221 -13.72 9.67 19.75
CA ILE A 221 -12.95 10.89 19.96
C ILE A 221 -13.28 11.88 18.85
N VAL A 222 -13.74 13.09 19.23
CA VAL A 222 -13.91 14.19 18.29
C VAL A 222 -12.54 14.64 17.79
N ALA A 223 -12.34 14.62 16.47
CA ALA A 223 -11.08 15.00 15.83
C ALA A 223 -10.96 16.53 15.73
N ASP A 224 -10.18 17.13 16.63
CA ASP A 224 -9.75 18.53 16.52
C ASP A 224 -8.49 18.68 15.64
N ASN A 225 -8.13 19.92 15.29
CA ASN A 225 -6.94 20.20 14.48
C ASN A 225 -5.63 19.64 15.08
N ARG A 226 -5.54 19.58 16.41
CA ARG A 226 -4.35 19.08 17.11
C ARG A 226 -4.26 17.56 16.95
N LEU A 227 -5.34 16.83 17.18
CA LEU A 227 -5.43 15.39 16.99
C LEU A 227 -5.23 15.01 15.52
N SER A 228 -5.87 15.72 14.61
CA SER A 228 -5.67 15.54 13.15
C SER A 228 -4.21 15.71 12.76
N THR A 229 -3.52 16.68 13.35
CA THR A 229 -2.07 16.86 13.12
C THR A 229 -1.25 15.74 13.75
N ILE A 230 -1.49 15.35 15.01
CA ILE A 230 -0.67 14.35 15.71
C ILE A 230 -0.84 12.96 15.07
N TYR A 231 -2.07 12.59 14.72
CA TYR A 231 -2.39 11.28 14.16
C TYR A 231 -2.34 11.23 12.63
N GLY A 232 -2.20 12.37 11.96
CA GLY A 232 -2.18 12.43 10.49
C GLY A 232 -3.54 12.07 9.88
N LEU A 233 -4.63 12.54 10.50
CA LEU A 233 -5.98 12.19 10.10
C LEU A 233 -6.35 12.93 8.80
N LYS A 234 -6.42 12.20 7.68
CA LYS A 234 -6.70 12.76 6.34
C LYS A 234 -8.16 12.63 5.88
N ALA A 235 -8.90 11.69 6.46
CA ALA A 235 -10.32 11.43 6.16
C ALA A 235 -11.08 11.11 7.44
N MET A 236 -12.39 11.36 7.45
CA MET A 236 -13.25 11.05 8.60
C MET A 236 -14.39 10.08 8.21
N PRO A 237 -14.74 9.14 9.10
CA PRO A 237 -14.05 8.81 10.34
C PRO A 237 -12.70 8.11 10.07
N THR A 238 -11.83 8.05 11.09
CA THR A 238 -10.61 7.24 11.05
C THR A 238 -10.60 6.25 12.22
N ILE A 239 -10.27 4.99 11.94
CA ILE A 239 -10.26 3.90 12.92
C ILE A 239 -8.82 3.39 13.11
N TYR A 240 -8.42 3.21 14.37
CA TYR A 240 -7.23 2.47 14.75
C TYR A 240 -7.61 1.31 15.69
N LEU A 241 -6.83 0.23 15.61
CA LEU A 241 -6.82 -0.84 16.61
C LEU A 241 -5.44 -0.90 17.25
N LEU A 242 -5.39 -0.88 18.57
CA LEU A 242 -4.17 -0.93 19.36
C LEU A 242 -4.14 -2.16 20.28
N ASP A 243 -2.95 -2.70 20.51
CA ASP A 243 -2.72 -3.77 21.48
C ASP A 243 -2.71 -3.25 22.93
N LYS A 244 -2.48 -4.15 23.89
CA LYS A 244 -2.44 -3.85 25.32
C LYS A 244 -1.30 -2.91 25.75
N GLU A 245 -0.28 -2.76 24.91
CA GLU A 245 0.83 -1.83 25.11
C GLU A 245 0.61 -0.49 24.38
N ASN A 246 -0.56 -0.30 23.75
CA ASN A 246 -0.88 0.79 22.83
C ASN A 246 0.01 0.81 21.57
N LYS A 247 0.53 -0.34 21.11
CA LYS A 247 1.12 -0.45 19.77
C LYS A 247 0.02 -0.57 18.73
N VAL A 248 0.25 0.02 17.57
CA VAL A 248 -0.72 0.03 16.47
C VAL A 248 -0.77 -1.35 15.82
N ILE A 249 -1.94 -1.98 15.83
CA ILE A 249 -2.24 -3.21 15.07
C ILE A 249 -2.80 -2.80 13.71
N LEU A 250 -3.85 -1.97 13.71
CA LEU A 250 -4.47 -1.43 12.50
C LEU A 250 -4.43 0.10 12.53
N LYS A 251 -4.18 0.69 11.36
CA LYS A 251 -4.24 2.12 11.11
C LYS A 251 -5.14 2.35 9.91
N ASP A 252 -6.07 3.30 10.03
CA ASP A 252 -6.98 3.70 8.96
C ASP A 252 -7.82 2.55 8.38
N CYS A 253 -8.16 1.55 9.21
CA CYS A 253 -8.86 0.37 8.73
C CYS A 253 -10.34 0.63 8.49
N THR A 254 -10.94 -0.16 7.61
CA THR A 254 -12.40 -0.14 7.42
C THR A 254 -13.11 -0.78 8.62
N PRO A 255 -14.40 -0.49 8.84
CA PRO A 255 -15.19 -1.15 9.87
C PRO A 255 -15.21 -2.68 9.71
N GLU A 256 -15.20 -3.19 8.48
CA GLU A 256 -15.16 -4.63 8.19
C GLU A 256 -13.83 -5.25 8.61
N GLN A 257 -12.70 -4.62 8.24
CA GLN A 257 -11.36 -5.07 8.65
C GLN A 257 -11.19 -5.08 10.17
N LEU A 258 -11.73 -4.06 10.84
CA LEU A 258 -11.78 -4.02 12.31
C LEU A 258 -12.50 -5.27 12.83
N MET A 259 -13.74 -5.51 12.41
CA MET A 259 -14.55 -6.62 12.94
C MET A 259 -13.97 -8.00 12.63
N GLU A 260 -13.37 -8.18 11.45
CA GLU A 260 -12.65 -9.41 11.10
C GLU A 260 -11.50 -9.68 12.08
N THR A 261 -10.71 -8.65 12.40
CA THR A 261 -9.59 -8.74 13.34
C THR A 261 -10.06 -9.02 14.77
N LEU A 262 -11.13 -8.36 15.22
CA LEU A 262 -11.70 -8.60 16.55
C LEU A 262 -12.15 -10.06 16.74
N ARG A 263 -12.77 -10.67 15.71
CA ARG A 263 -13.21 -12.08 15.73
C ARG A 263 -12.04 -13.06 15.68
N GLY A 264 -11.01 -12.76 14.89
CA GLY A 264 -9.79 -13.58 14.80
C GLY A 264 -9.07 -13.69 16.14
N ASN A 265 -9.02 -12.61 16.92
CA ASN A 265 -8.40 -12.60 18.25
C ASN A 265 -9.17 -13.43 19.30
N GLU A 266 -10.49 -13.58 19.16
CA GLU A 266 -11.28 -14.47 20.03
C GLU A 266 -11.00 -15.95 19.78
N SER A 267 -10.70 -16.34 18.52
CA SER A 267 -10.44 -17.74 18.17
C SER A 267 -9.05 -18.25 18.62
N ASN A 268 -8.16 -17.33 18.98
CA ASN A 268 -6.78 -17.60 19.43
C ASN A 268 -6.60 -17.48 20.96
N ARG A 269 -7.69 -17.28 21.73
CA ARG A 269 -7.71 -17.26 23.21
C ARG A 269 -8.49 -18.45 23.75
#